data_AF-A0A965DMA5-F1
#
_entry.id   AF-A0A965DMA5-F1
#
_cell.length_a   1.000
_cell.length_b   1.000
_cell.length_c   1.000
_cell.angle_alpha   90.00
_cell.angle_beta   90.00
_cell.angle_gamma   90.00
#
_symmetry.space_group_name_H-M   'P 1'
#
loop_
_entity.id
_entity.type
_entity.pdbx_description
1 polymer ?
#
loop_
_entity_poly.entity_id
_entity_poly.type
_entity_poly.pdbx_seq_one_letter_code
_entity_poly.pdbx_strand_id
1 'polypeptide(L)' 'MGKFGVFEIVLILCIVLLLFGGKKIPELMKGLGQGIKEFKDASKGDENKPTVSKENQIEEK' A
#
# COMPACT_ATOMS: atom_id res chain seq x y z
N MET A 1 14.09 17.55 -25.19
CA MET A 1 15.00 17.47 -24.03
C MET A 1 14.16 17.07 -22.83
N GLY A 2 14.19 15.82 -22.33
CA GLY A 2 13.32 15.47 -21.19
C GLY A 2 13.02 14.00 -20.89
N LYS A 3 13.73 13.04 -21.49
CA LYS A 3 13.54 11.60 -21.19
C LYS A 3 14.61 11.00 -20.27
N PHE A 4 15.68 11.76 -19.97
CA PHE A 4 16.81 11.26 -19.18
C PHE A 4 16.43 10.96 -17.72
N GLY A 5 15.70 11.85 -17.04
CA GLY A 5 15.35 11.64 -15.62
C GLY A 5 14.49 10.41 -15.32
N VAL A 6 13.50 10.09 -16.16
CA VAL A 6 12.66 8.90 -15.96
C VAL A 6 13.45 7.61 -16.25
N PHE A 7 14.31 7.61 -17.26
CA PHE A 7 15.11 6.43 -17.60
C PHE A 7 16.13 6.10 -16.51
N GLU A 8 16.79 7.10 -15.92
CA GLU A 8 17.71 6.88 -14.79
C GLU A 8 17.00 6.30 -13.57
N ILE A 9 15.83 6.85 -13.20
CA ILE A 9 15.03 6.34 -12.09
C ILE A 9 14.61 4.88 -12.34
N VAL A 10 14.15 4.56 -13.56
CA VAL A 10 13.78 3.19 -13.92
C VAL A 10 14.98 2.24 -13.84
N LEU A 11 16.15 2.67 -14.30
CA LEU A 11 17.35 1.85 -14.31
C LEU A 11 17.85 1.56 -12.87
N ILE A 12 17.80 2.57 -11.99
CA ILE A 12 18.08 2.40 -10.55
C ILE A 12 17.08 1.45 -9.90
N LEU A 13 15.78 1.64 -10.15
CA LEU A 13 14.74 0.73 -9.63
C LEU A 13 14.95 -0.70 -10.12
N CYS A 14 15.37 -0.89 -11.38
CA CYS A 14 15.64 -2.21 -11.94
C CYS A 14 16.80 -2.90 -11.22
N ILE A 15 17.90 -2.19 -10.95
CA ILE A 15 19.03 -2.73 -10.18
C ILE A 15 18.60 -3.08 -8.75
N VAL A 16 17.86 -2.19 -8.07
CA VAL A 16 17.34 -2.46 -6.72
C VAL A 16 16.42 -3.68 -6.72
N LEU A 17 15.54 -3.82 -7.72
CA LEU A 17 14.67 -4.99 -7.85
C LEU A 17 15.43 -6.28 -8.12
N LEU A 18 16.57 -6.25 -8.82
CA LEU A 18 17.42 -7.42 -9.02
C LEU A 18 18.14 -7.84 -7.73
N LEU A 19 18.60 -6.87 -6.92
CA LEU A 19 19.29 -7.15 -5.65
C LEU A 19 18.34 -7.63 -4.55
N PHE A 20 17.19 -6.97 -4.39
CA PHE A 20 16.22 -7.30 -3.34
C PHE A 20 15.19 -8.35 -3.79
N GLY A 21 15.04 -8.55 -5.10
CA GLY A 21 13.99 -9.37 -5.70
C GLY A 21 12.63 -8.66 -5.72
N GLY A 22 11.87 -8.84 -6.79
CA GLY A 22 10.54 -8.22 -6.96
C GLY A 22 9.50 -8.62 -5.90
N LYS A 23 9.75 -9.66 -5.09
CA LYS A 23 8.87 -10.12 -4.01
C LYS A 23 9.10 -9.39 -2.68
N LYS A 24 10.29 -8.86 -2.41
CA LYS A 24 10.58 -8.24 -1.09
C LYS A 24 10.09 -6.82 -0.97
N ILE A 25 10.11 -6.04 -2.04
CA ILE A 25 9.50 -4.69 -2.07
C ILE A 25 8.02 -4.71 -1.68
N PRO A 26 7.14 -5.54 -2.28
CA PRO A 26 5.72 -5.59 -1.92
C PRO A 26 5.48 -6.19 -0.53
N GLU A 27 6.32 -7.12 -0.07
CA GLU A 27 6.26 -7.69 1.28
C GLU A 27 6.55 -6.63 2.36
N LEU A 28 7.60 -5.83 2.15
CA LEU A 28 7.96 -4.70 3.02
C LEU A 28 6.92 -3.57 2.98
N MET A 29 6.41 -3.24 1.79
CA MET A 29 5.34 -2.24 1.63
C MET A 29 4.04 -2.67 2.32
N LYS A 30 3.68 -3.95 2.27
CA LYS A 30 2.51 -4.47 2.99
C LYS A 30 2.68 -4.33 4.51
N GLY A 31 3.83 -4.76 5.04
CA GLY A 31 4.12 -4.62 6.48
C GLY A 31 4.16 -3.17 6.95
N LEU A 32 4.86 -2.30 6.21
CA LEU A 32 4.92 -0.86 6.51
C LEU A 32 3.54 -0.19 6.39
N GLY A 33 2.77 -0.54 5.36
CA GLY A 33 1.44 0.01 5.14
C GLY A 33 0.44 -0.38 6.22
N GLN A 34 0.50 -1.63 6.72
CA GLN A 34 -0.29 -2.06 7.87
C GLN A 34 0.12 -1.32 9.14
N GLY A 35 1.43 -1.19 9.40
CA GLY A 35 1.92 -0.45 10.56
C GLY A 35 1.54 1.04 10.54
N ILE A 36 1.64 1.71 9.38
CA ILE A 36 1.19 3.10 9.22
C ILE A 36 -0.32 3.22 9.39
N LYS A 37 -1.10 2.25 8.89
CA LYS A 37 -2.55 2.23 9.05
C LYS A 37 -2.94 2.09 10.52
N GLU A 38 -2.36 1.13 11.23
CA GLU A 38 -2.60 0.92 12.65
C GLU A 38 -2.13 2.12 13.49
N PHE A 39 -0.99 2.71 13.16
CA PHE A 39 -0.51 3.93 13.79
C PHE A 39 -1.47 5.10 13.58
N LYS A 40 -1.98 5.25 12.35
CA LYS A 40 -2.96 6.30 12.01
C LYS A 40 -4.31 6.06 12.69
N ASP A 41 -4.77 4.82 12.77
CA ASP A 41 -6.03 4.43 13.42
C ASP A 41 -5.93 4.67 14.94
N ALA A 42 -4.81 4.29 15.57
CA ALA A 42 -4.55 4.56 16.98
C ALA A 42 -4.38 6.05 17.28
N SER A 43 -3.68 6.79 16.42
CA SER A 43 -3.47 8.23 16.58
C SER A 43 -4.73 9.06 16.29
N LYS A 44 -5.72 8.50 15.60
CA LYS A 44 -7.02 9.14 15.33
C LYS A 44 -8.03 8.98 16.46
N GLY A 45 -7.71 8.20 17.51
CA GLY A 45 -8.46 8.11 18.76
C GLY A 45 -9.98 7.98 18.60
N ASP A 46 -10.50 6.77 18.36
CA ASP A 46 -11.91 6.38 18.54
C ASP A 46 -13.04 7.26 17.94
N GLU A 47 -12.77 8.16 17.00
CA GLU A 47 -13.85 9.00 16.43
C GLU A 47 -14.57 8.37 15.23
N ASN A 48 -14.18 7.17 14.77
CA ASN A 48 -14.89 6.55 13.64
C ASN A 48 -14.68 5.03 13.49
N LYS A 49 -15.52 4.23 14.16
CA LYS A 49 -16.00 2.95 13.63
C LYS A 49 -17.52 2.91 13.82
N PRO A 50 -18.31 2.47 12.82
CA PRO A 50 -17.99 1.33 11.97
C PRO A 50 -18.26 1.55 10.47
N THR A 51 -17.41 1.00 9.61
CA THR A 51 -17.90 0.48 8.32
C THR A 51 -17.46 -0.96 8.22
N VAL A 52 -18.21 -1.79 8.95
CA VAL A 52 -18.38 -3.20 8.62
C VAL A 52 -18.99 -3.22 7.22
N SER A 53 -18.23 -3.73 6.26
CA SER A 53 -18.77 -4.31 5.04
C SER A 53 -19.96 -5.19 5.41
N LYS A 54 -21.18 -4.70 5.21
CA LYS A 54 -22.37 -5.53 5.19
C LYS A 54 -22.37 -6.26 3.86
N GLU A 55 -21.92 -7.49 3.92
CA GLU A 55 -22.30 -8.53 2.97
C GLU A 55 -23.82 -8.78 3.10
N ASN A 56 -24.49 -8.84 1.94
CA ASN A 56 -25.79 -9.44 1.64
C ASN A 56 -27.00 -9.15 2.54
N GLN A 57 -28.01 -8.44 1.98
CA GLN A 57 -29.37 -8.96 1.75
C GLN A 57 -30.30 -7.81 1.28
N ILE A 58 -30.53 -7.73 -0.03
CA ILE A 58 -31.70 -7.15 -0.70
C ILE A 58 -32.01 -8.25 -1.73
N GLU A 59 -33.11 -8.99 -1.68
CA GLU A 59 -34.45 -8.52 -1.99
C GLU A 59 -35.43 -9.69 -1.68
N GLU A 60 -36.42 -9.50 -0.80
CA GLU A 60 -37.71 -10.17 -0.94
C GLU A 60 -38.82 -9.33 -0.26
N LYS A 61 -39.77 -8.90 -1.10
CA LYS A 61 -41.15 -8.44 -0.86
C LYS A 61 -41.48 -7.34 0.16
#